data_AF-A0A101IFL1-F1
#
_entry.id   AF-A0A101IFL1-F1
#
_cell.length_a   1.000
_cell.length_b   1.000
_cell.length_c   1.000
_cell.angle_alpha   90.00
_cell.angle_beta   90.00
_cell.angle_gamma   90.00
#
_symmetry.space_group_name_H-M   'P 1'
#
loop_
_entity.id
_entity.type
_entity.pdbx_description
1 polymer ?
#
loop_
_entity_poly.entity_id
_entity_poly.type
_entity_poly.pdbx_seq_one_letter_code
_entity_poly.pdbx_strand_id
1 'polypeptide(L)'
;MERVSCDRYPCHFPDQDCTFCFCPFYPCNDERTGGRMVDGEWSCEGCALIHKPEVAERVMDGLIRGDGLEEIWKEVEKKVITCCTSRDPDEREG
;
A
#
# COMPACT_ATOMS: atom_id res chain seq x y z
N MET A 1 28.98 1.57 -3.75
CA MET A 1 27.74 2.05 -3.12
C MET A 1 27.05 0.83 -2.56
N GLU A 2 27.34 0.49 -1.30
CA GLU A 2 26.75 -0.66 -0.64
C GLU A 2 25.25 -0.38 -0.46
N ARG A 3 24.38 -1.30 -0.90
CA ARG A 3 22.97 -1.24 -0.54
C ARG A 3 22.92 -1.50 0.96
N VAL A 4 22.91 -0.42 1.74
CA VAL A 4 22.75 -0.42 3.19
C VAL A 4 21.62 -1.39 3.49
N SER A 5 21.99 -2.48 4.14
CA SER A 5 21.09 -3.55 4.55
C SER A 5 20.00 -2.92 5.40
N CYS A 6 18.81 -2.75 4.82
CA CYS A 6 17.63 -2.51 5.61
C CYS A 6 17.48 -3.73 6.52
N ASP A 7 17.45 -3.54 7.84
CA ASP A 7 17.30 -4.62 8.84
C ASP A 7 16.00 -5.42 8.67
N ARG A 8 15.09 -4.92 7.83
CA ARG A 8 13.81 -5.52 7.45
C ARG A 8 13.81 -6.07 6.02
N TYR A 9 14.95 -6.20 5.35
CA TYR A 9 15.04 -6.83 4.04
C TYR A 9 15.06 -8.36 4.18
N PRO A 10 14.22 -9.10 3.45
CA PRO A 10 13.44 -8.64 2.29
C PRO A 10 12.09 -8.00 2.63
N CYS A 11 11.50 -8.23 3.82
CA CYS A 11 10.12 -7.83 4.06
C CYS A 11 9.75 -7.41 5.50
N HIS A 12 8.82 -6.47 5.63
CA HIS A 12 8.19 -6.04 6.90
C HIS A 12 7.17 -7.07 7.42
N PHE A 13 6.57 -7.91 6.56
CA PHE A 13 5.73 -9.07 6.87
C PHE A 13 5.67 -10.07 5.68
N PRO A 14 5.22 -11.34 5.86
CA PRO A 14 5.09 -12.32 4.79
C PRO A 14 4.13 -11.84 3.67
N ASP A 15 4.42 -12.21 2.41
CA ASP A 15 3.60 -11.94 1.21
C ASP A 15 3.45 -10.46 0.79
N GLN A 16 4.29 -9.56 1.30
CA GLN A 16 4.27 -8.16 0.87
C GLN A 16 4.85 -7.95 -0.54
N ASP A 17 4.21 -7.08 -1.31
CA ASP A 17 4.72 -6.53 -2.56
C ASP A 17 5.65 -5.33 -2.26
N CYS A 18 6.85 -5.35 -2.85
CA CYS A 18 7.88 -4.31 -2.69
C CYS A 18 8.20 -3.56 -3.99
N THR A 19 7.31 -3.66 -4.99
CA THR A 19 7.43 -2.98 -6.29
C THR A 19 7.64 -1.48 -6.12
N PHE A 20 6.98 -0.88 -5.13
CA PHE A 20 7.15 0.52 -4.76
C PHE A 20 8.02 0.65 -3.52
N CYS A 21 9.19 1.27 -3.66
CA CYS A 21 10.04 1.64 -2.52
C CYS A 21 9.43 2.77 -1.66
N PHE A 22 8.57 3.60 -2.26
CA PHE A 22 7.83 4.68 -1.61
C PHE A 22 6.39 4.70 -2.10
N CYS A 23 5.44 5.00 -1.21
CA CYS A 23 4.04 5.13 -1.58
C CYS A 23 3.86 6.39 -2.46
N PRO A 24 3.39 6.26 -3.71
CA PRO A 24 3.19 7.40 -4.60
C PRO A 24 2.06 8.33 -4.14
N PHE A 25 1.23 7.87 -3.20
CA PHE A 25 0.11 8.64 -2.65
C PHE A 25 0.45 9.40 -1.38
N TYR A 26 1.70 9.36 -0.91
CA TYR A 26 2.06 10.05 0.34
C TYR A 26 2.08 11.59 0.15
N PRO A 27 1.52 12.36 1.10
CA PRO A 27 0.62 11.95 2.19
C PRO A 27 -0.82 11.77 1.69
N CYS A 28 -1.41 10.58 1.89
CA CYS A 28 -2.78 10.32 1.44
C CYS A 28 -3.84 10.82 2.44
N ASN A 29 -3.43 11.06 3.70
CA ASN A 29 -4.30 11.49 4.80
C ASN A 29 -5.56 10.61 5.01
N ASP A 30 -5.47 9.33 4.65
CA ASP A 30 -6.55 8.36 4.78
C ASP A 30 -6.25 7.32 5.86
N GLU A 31 -6.90 7.48 7.01
CA GLU A 31 -6.70 6.60 8.18
C GLU A 31 -7.15 5.16 7.91
N ARG A 32 -8.02 4.92 6.93
CA ARG A 32 -8.47 3.55 6.55
C ARG A 32 -7.32 2.70 6.03
N THR A 33 -6.24 3.33 5.56
CA THR A 33 -5.05 2.65 5.09
C THR A 33 -4.16 2.14 6.23
N GLY A 34 -4.39 2.59 7.46
CA GLY A 34 -3.51 2.38 8.62
C GLY A 34 -2.53 3.53 8.88
N GLY A 35 -2.59 4.59 8.07
CA GLY A 35 -1.88 5.85 8.34
C GLY A 35 -2.53 6.67 9.46
N ARG A 36 -1.75 7.54 10.12
CA ARG A 36 -2.19 8.38 11.25
C ARG A 36 -1.35 9.64 11.37
N MET A 37 -1.88 10.67 12.02
CA MET A 37 -1.07 11.83 12.43
C MET A 37 -0.20 11.49 13.65
N VAL A 38 1.10 11.78 13.59
CA VAL A 38 2.06 11.65 14.70
C VAL A 38 2.84 12.96 14.79
N ASP A 39 2.79 13.63 15.95
CA ASP A 39 3.52 14.89 16.21
C ASP A 39 3.31 16.01 15.16
N GLY A 40 2.14 16.03 14.51
CA GLY A 40 1.79 17.02 13.48
C GLY A 40 2.19 16.62 12.04
N GLU A 41 2.77 15.44 11.86
CA GLU A 41 3.13 14.87 10.55
C GLU A 41 2.31 13.62 10.23
N TRP A 42 2.02 13.38 8.95
CA TRP A 42 1.32 12.17 8.52
C TRP A 42 2.28 10.98 8.52
N SER A 43 1.97 9.94 9.28
CA SER A 43 2.76 8.70 9.36
C SER A 43 2.03 7.55 8.68
N CYS A 44 2.71 6.91 7.74
CA CYS A 44 2.26 5.67 7.09
C CYS A 44 2.85 4.40 7.73
N GLU A 45 3.38 4.46 8.95
CA GLU A 45 4.03 3.30 9.60
C GLU A 45 3.12 2.07 9.71
N GLY A 46 1.80 2.27 9.89
CA GLY A 46 0.81 1.20 9.91
C GLY A 46 0.18 0.89 8.55
N CYS A 47 0.62 1.54 7.48
CA CYS A 47 0.00 1.43 6.17
C CYS A 47 0.54 0.24 5.37
N ALA A 48 -0.32 -0.69 5.02
CA ALA A 48 0.00 -1.83 4.16
C ALA A 48 -0.52 -1.68 2.72
N LEU A 49 -1.14 -0.55 2.38
CA LEU A 49 -1.90 -0.39 1.14
C LEU A 49 -1.07 -0.70 -0.11
N ILE A 50 0.10 -0.06 -0.24
CA ILE A 50 0.95 -0.21 -1.43
C ILE A 50 1.72 -1.55 -1.44
N HIS A 51 1.68 -2.27 -0.31
CA HIS A 51 2.29 -3.57 -0.16
C HIS A 51 1.36 -4.72 -0.54
N LYS A 52 0.09 -4.44 -0.86
CA LYS A 52 -0.83 -5.44 -1.39
C LYS A 52 -0.54 -5.66 -2.88
N PRO A 53 -0.24 -6.90 -3.34
CA PRO A 53 0.11 -7.17 -4.74
C PRO A 53 -0.92 -6.62 -5.73
N GLU A 54 -2.21 -6.80 -5.45
CA GLU A 54 -3.31 -6.34 -6.30
C GLU A 54 -3.46 -4.81 -6.35
N VAL A 55 -2.93 -4.11 -5.35
CA VAL A 55 -2.86 -2.65 -5.34
C VAL A 55 -1.61 -2.21 -6.11
N ALA A 56 -0.46 -2.80 -5.84
CA ALA A 56 0.79 -2.48 -6.52
C ALA A 56 0.68 -2.64 -8.05
N GLU A 57 0.13 -3.77 -8.52
CA GLU A 57 -0.13 -4.02 -9.94
C GLU A 57 -0.99 -2.92 -10.56
N ARG A 58 -2.09 -2.53 -9.89
CA ARG A 58 -3.00 -1.52 -10.41
C ARG A 58 -2.38 -0.13 -10.47
N VAL A 59 -1.57 0.22 -9.47
CA VAL A 59 -0.82 1.47 -9.47
C VAL A 59 0.19 1.48 -10.62
N MET A 60 0.90 0.37 -10.83
CA MET A 60 1.83 0.22 -11.95
C MET A 60 1.12 0.35 -13.30
N ASP A 61 -0.01 -0.30 -13.48
CA ASP A 61 -0.81 -0.22 -14.70
C ASP A 61 -1.27 1.21 -15.01
N GLY A 62 -1.76 1.93 -14.00
CA GLY A 62 -2.15 3.33 -14.15
C GLY A 62 -0.99 4.22 -14.56
N LEU A 63 0.18 4.02 -13.94
CA LEU A 63 1.39 4.75 -14.29
C LEU A 63 1.86 4.43 -15.72
N ILE A 64 1.77 3.17 -16.17
CA ILE A 64 2.11 2.75 -17.53
C ILE A 64 1.15 3.37 -18.57
N ARG A 65 -0.14 3.50 -18.23
CA ARG A 65 -1.12 4.18 -19.08
C ARG A 65 -0.91 5.70 -19.15
N GLY A 66 -0.16 6.26 -18.19
CA GLY A 66 0.06 7.70 -18.06
C GLY A 66 -1.07 8.42 -17.30
N ASP A 67 -1.83 7.68 -16.48
CA ASP A 67 -2.90 8.23 -15.66
C ASP A 67 -2.33 9.12 -14.53
N GLY A 68 -3.09 10.13 -14.10
CA GLY A 68 -2.71 10.95 -12.95
C GLY A 68 -2.83 10.20 -11.64
N LEU A 69 -1.99 10.53 -10.65
CA LEU A 69 -2.02 9.87 -9.32
C LEU A 69 -3.39 10.00 -8.64
N GLU A 70 -4.10 11.10 -8.84
CA GLU A 70 -5.45 11.31 -8.31
C GLU A 70 -6.48 10.37 -8.97
N GLU A 71 -6.30 10.02 -10.24
CA GLU A 71 -7.18 9.08 -10.94
C GLU A 71 -6.92 7.65 -10.47
N ILE A 72 -5.65 7.26 -10.39
CA ILE A 72 -5.23 5.96 -9.85
C ILE A 72 -5.72 5.80 -8.42
N TRP A 73 -5.60 6.84 -7.58
CA TRP A 73 -6.07 6.81 -6.19
C TRP A 73 -7.57 6.52 -6.10
N LYS A 74 -8.41 7.14 -6.93
CA LYS A 74 -9.86 6.87 -6.95
C LYS A 74 -10.17 5.41 -7.28
N GLU A 75 -9.34 4.76 -8.09
CA GLU A 75 -9.51 3.34 -8.39
C GLU A 75 -9.14 2.45 -7.20
N VAL A 76 -8.02 2.78 -6.54
CA VAL A 76 -7.54 2.08 -5.35
C VAL A 76 -8.54 2.23 -4.19
N GLU A 77 -9.03 3.45 -3.95
CA GLU A 77 -9.96 3.78 -2.86
C GLU A 77 -11.26 2.97 -2.93
N LYS A 78 -11.85 2.82 -4.12
CA LYS A 78 -13.05 2.00 -4.33
C LYS A 78 -12.86 0.55 -3.83
N LYS A 79 -11.65 0.02 -3.96
CA LYS A 79 -11.31 -1.35 -3.54
C LYS A 79 -10.97 -1.44 -2.06
N VAL A 80 -10.32 -0.42 -1.49
CA VAL A 80 -10.09 -0.28 -0.04
C VAL A 80 -11.42 -0.30 0.74
N ILE A 81 -12.44 0.38 0.23
CA ILE A 81 -13.79 0.39 0.82
C ILE A 81 -14.45 -1.00 0.74
N THR A 82 -14.22 -1.74 -0.34
CA THR A 82 -14.86 -3.05 -0.58
C THR A 82 -14.24 -4.15 0.31
N CYS A 83 -12.94 -4.08 0.62
CA CYS A 83 -12.25 -5.06 1.46
C CYS A 83 -12.73 -5.08 2.92
N CYS A 84 -13.22 -3.95 3.46
CA CYS A 84 -13.78 -3.91 4.81
C CYS A 84 -15.12 -4.66 4.96
N THR A 85 -15.79 -5.03 3.86
CA THR A 85 -17.06 -5.78 3.89
C THR A 85 -16.92 -7.29 3.67
N SER A 86 -15.72 -7.77 3.35
CA SER A 86 -15.43 -9.19 3.06
C SER A 86 -14.16 -9.61 3.81
N ARG A 87 -14.27 -9.69 5.14
CA ARG A 87 -13.34 -10.48 5.94
C ARG A 87 -13.75 -11.93 5.77
N ASP A 88 -13.33 -12.56 4.68
CA ASP A 88 -13.55 -13.99 4.48
C ASP A 88 -12.72 -14.76 5.54
N PRO A 89 -13.35 -15.58 6.40
CA PRO A 89 -12.66 -16.27 7.50
C PRO A 89 -11.99 -17.59 7.07
N ASP A 90 -11.75 -17.82 5.78
CA ASP A 90 -11.44 -19.14 5.24
C ASP A 90 -10.21 -19.14 4.32
N GLU A 91 -9.04 -18.83 4.88
CA GLU A 91 -7.76 -19.30 4.33
C GLU A 91 -6.88 -19.81 5.49
N ARG A 92 -7.28 -20.97 6.02
CA ARG A 92 -6.41 -21.87 6.77
C ARG A 92 -6.49 -23.24 6.11
N GLU A 93 -5.73 -23.42 5.04
CA GLU A 93 -5.29 -24.75 4.61
C GLU A 93 -3.75 -24.81 4.68
N GLY A 94 -3.27 -25.76 5.47
CA GLY A 94 -1.88 -26.00 5.84
C GLY A 94 -1.80 -26.83 7.10
#